data_AF-A0A1Y4TQ52-F1
#
_entry.id   AF-A0A1Y4TQ52-F1
#
_cell.length_a   1.000
_cell.length_b   1.000
_cell.length_c   1.000
_cell.angle_alpha   90.00
_cell.angle_beta   90.00
_cell.angle_gamma   90.00
#
_symmetry.space_group_name_H-M   'P 1'
#
loop_
_entity.id
_entity.type
_entity.pdbx_description
1 polymer ?
#
loop_
_entity_poly.entity_id
_entity_poly.type
_entity_poly.pdbx_seq_one_letter_code
_entity_poly.pdbx_strand_id
1 'polypeptide(L)'
;MSYFKNITAGEMCVWRNEIIRFDPDSSPSAWTHYRTIYEGRMEGYDFSHLVFYNYHSKLSNLNKCFCEERNIWLNYIDLPSPDSRDYNRLLALKNDTLRIEKEGVTYMEPAYRYGGECDFNFNEKKYKQFRELIGGDAYALDRLKKCRKNHHTLINFSLMQALGSMQGVKGKDPFDRPDVFIYKLDQYFERNSDAVVCQAGRNREFLEKYLHSFRDIYDYCEKIYFIDSKEFVDEIIRQGALPISEYKDVIRYMDLADEFWRRKQIKIEEVYRRRSQGSLLRT
;
A
#
# COMPACT_ATOMS: atom_id res chain seq x y z
N MET A 1 -12.95 16.87 -19.66
CA MET A 1 -12.09 17.09 -18.46
C MET A 1 -11.86 15.74 -17.79
N SER A 2 -10.63 15.42 -17.38
CA SER A 2 -10.40 14.20 -16.58
C SER A 2 -10.95 14.40 -15.16
N TYR A 3 -11.62 13.37 -14.61
CA TYR A 3 -12.18 13.40 -13.25
C TYR A 3 -11.13 13.06 -12.19
N PHE A 4 -10.06 12.36 -12.57
CA PHE A 4 -8.97 12.00 -11.69
C PHE A 4 -7.74 12.84 -12.05
N LYS A 5 -7.15 13.47 -11.02
CA LYS A 5 -5.89 14.19 -11.15
C LYS A 5 -4.79 13.39 -10.47
N ASN A 6 -3.92 12.77 -11.26
CA ASN A 6 -2.74 12.11 -10.73
C ASN A 6 -1.73 13.15 -10.23
N ILE A 7 -1.63 13.32 -8.91
CA ILE A 7 -0.70 14.25 -8.27
C ILE A 7 0.37 13.48 -7.50
N THR A 8 1.53 14.12 -7.30
CA THR A 8 2.54 13.63 -6.35
C THR A 8 2.09 13.93 -4.93
N ALA A 9 2.06 12.91 -4.06
CA ALA A 9 1.81 13.09 -2.64
C ALA A 9 3.05 13.67 -1.95
N GLY A 10 2.83 14.65 -1.08
CA GLY A 10 3.90 15.28 -0.30
C GLY A 10 4.22 14.52 0.98
N GLU A 11 5.47 14.64 1.45
CA GLU A 11 5.91 14.09 2.73
C GLU A 11 5.45 14.97 3.91
N MET A 12 5.54 16.29 3.80
CA MET A 12 5.15 17.22 4.87
C MET A 12 3.68 17.61 4.72
N CYS A 13 2.84 17.19 5.67
CA CYS A 13 1.40 17.47 5.65
C CYS A 13 0.93 18.02 7.00
N VAL A 14 -0.12 18.85 6.97
CA VAL A 14 -0.84 19.25 8.18
C VAL A 14 -1.79 18.12 8.58
N TRP A 15 -1.71 17.68 9.84
CA TRP A 15 -2.59 16.67 10.42
C TRP A 15 -2.87 17.01 11.89
N ARG A 16 -4.15 17.08 12.27
CA ARG A 16 -4.59 17.45 13.63
C ARG A 16 -3.88 18.71 14.18
N ASN A 17 -3.77 19.75 13.33
CA ASN A 17 -3.12 21.04 13.61
C ASN A 17 -1.59 21.02 13.76
N GLU A 18 -0.93 19.91 13.43
CA GLU A 18 0.53 19.79 13.45
C GLU A 18 1.09 19.53 12.05
N ILE A 19 2.33 19.92 11.81
CA ILE A 19 3.06 19.56 10.59
C ILE A 19 3.81 18.26 10.85
N ILE A 20 3.41 17.19 10.16
CA ILE A 20 3.96 15.85 10.33
C ILE A 20 4.57 15.39 9.02
N ARG A 21 5.70 14.68 9.12
CA ARG A 21 6.31 13.96 8.00
C ARG A 21 5.66 12.60 7.83
N PHE A 22 5.08 12.35 6.67
CA PHE A 22 4.42 11.11 6.29
C PHE A 22 5.19 10.38 5.21
N ASP A 23 5.11 9.05 5.27
CA ASP A 23 5.34 8.26 4.06
C ASP A 23 4.31 8.69 3.00
N PRO A 24 4.72 9.07 1.77
CA PRO A 24 3.81 9.64 0.78
C PRO A 24 2.58 8.78 0.48
N ASP A 25 2.75 7.45 0.47
CA ASP A 25 1.65 6.49 0.24
C ASP A 25 0.64 6.43 1.39
N SER A 26 0.99 6.97 2.56
CA SER A 26 0.20 6.92 3.79
C SER A 26 -0.15 8.33 4.30
N SER A 27 0.03 9.35 3.44
CA SER A 27 -0.29 10.75 3.72
C SER A 27 -1.80 11.04 3.68
N PRO A 28 -2.27 12.15 4.27
CA PRO A 28 -3.68 12.55 4.17
C PRO A 28 -4.20 12.68 2.72
N SER A 29 -3.33 13.11 1.79
CA SER A 29 -3.66 13.21 0.38
C SER A 29 -3.87 11.84 -0.27
N ALA A 30 -3.03 10.86 0.05
CA ALA A 30 -3.20 9.47 -0.40
C ALA A 30 -4.48 8.86 0.18
N TRP A 31 -4.79 9.12 1.46
CA TRP A 31 -6.03 8.61 2.05
C TRP A 31 -7.30 9.24 1.50
N THR A 32 -7.26 10.50 1.09
CA THR A 32 -8.38 11.13 0.35
C THR A 32 -8.63 10.38 -0.97
N HIS A 33 -7.55 9.99 -1.66
CA HIS A 33 -7.63 9.16 -2.85
C HIS A 33 -8.18 7.75 -2.55
N TYR A 34 -7.63 7.06 -1.55
CA TYR A 34 -8.07 5.72 -1.16
C TYR A 34 -9.54 5.67 -0.76
N ARG A 35 -10.01 6.65 0.03
CA ARG A 35 -11.43 6.76 0.37
C ARG A 35 -12.28 6.84 -0.89
N THR A 36 -11.85 7.61 -1.89
CA THR A 36 -12.61 7.72 -3.14
C THR A 36 -12.70 6.40 -3.91
N ILE A 37 -11.59 5.65 -4.00
CA ILE A 37 -11.50 4.48 -4.88
C ILE A 37 -11.84 3.15 -4.21
N TYR A 38 -11.67 3.02 -2.90
CA TYR A 38 -11.89 1.77 -2.14
C TYR A 38 -13.13 1.79 -1.24
N GLU A 39 -13.75 2.95 -0.96
CA GLU A 39 -14.97 2.98 -0.16
C GLU A 39 -16.08 2.16 -0.85
N GLY A 40 -16.65 1.21 -0.12
CA GLY A 40 -17.60 0.23 -0.63
C GLY A 40 -16.97 -1.01 -1.29
N ARG A 41 -15.64 -1.05 -1.49
CA ARG A 41 -14.90 -2.25 -1.92
C ARG A 41 -14.25 -3.00 -0.76
N MET A 42 -13.82 -2.26 0.26
CA MET A 42 -13.21 -2.82 1.47
C MET A 42 -14.18 -2.70 2.63
N GLU A 43 -15.08 -3.68 2.73
CA GLU A 43 -16.13 -3.70 3.75
C GLU A 43 -15.55 -3.85 5.17
N GLY A 44 -16.18 -3.18 6.13
CA GLY A 44 -15.81 -3.29 7.54
C GLY A 44 -14.57 -2.50 7.94
N TYR A 45 -14.08 -1.57 7.11
CA TYR A 45 -12.98 -0.66 7.45
C TYR A 45 -13.45 0.80 7.51
N ASP A 46 -12.84 1.55 8.42
CA ASP A 46 -13.14 2.96 8.63
C ASP A 46 -12.10 3.85 7.93
N PHE A 47 -12.45 4.36 6.75
CA PHE A 47 -11.64 5.32 6.00
C PHE A 47 -11.80 6.77 6.48
N SER A 48 -12.69 7.02 7.44
CA SER A 48 -12.96 8.34 8.01
C SER A 48 -12.13 8.59 9.27
N HIS A 49 -11.91 7.56 10.09
CA HIS A 49 -11.12 7.63 11.32
C HIS A 49 -9.76 6.94 11.17
N LEU A 50 -8.86 7.64 10.48
CA LEU A 50 -7.46 7.23 10.31
C LEU A 50 -6.66 7.50 11.58
N VAL A 51 -5.70 6.61 11.84
CA VAL A 51 -4.85 6.67 13.03
C VAL A 51 -3.40 6.38 12.68
N PHE A 52 -2.50 6.83 13.53
CA PHE A 52 -1.19 6.22 13.70
C PHE A 52 -1.34 4.89 14.45
N TYR A 53 -0.44 3.95 14.19
CA TYR A 53 -0.52 2.62 14.83
C TYR A 53 0.86 2.21 15.30
N ASN A 54 1.37 2.94 16.28
CA ASN A 54 2.71 2.76 16.80
C ASN A 54 2.69 1.87 18.04
N TYR A 55 3.61 0.92 18.11
CA TYR A 55 3.77 0.10 19.30
C TYR A 55 4.24 0.99 20.46
N HIS A 56 3.60 0.90 21.62
CA HIS A 56 3.76 1.85 22.72
C HIS A 56 5.23 2.08 23.10
N SER A 57 6.04 1.03 23.13
CA SER A 57 7.45 1.13 23.53
C SER A 57 8.33 1.94 22.58
N LYS A 58 7.85 2.26 21.37
CA LYS A 58 8.52 3.15 20.42
C LYS A 58 8.29 4.64 20.74
N LEU A 59 7.22 4.94 21.47
CA LEU A 59 6.83 6.29 21.86
C LEU A 59 7.25 6.46 23.32
N SER A 60 8.45 7.00 23.52
CA SER A 60 9.09 7.15 24.84
C SER A 60 8.09 7.61 25.92
N ASN A 61 8.14 6.96 27.08
CA ASN A 61 7.33 7.25 28.28
C ASN A 61 5.86 6.75 28.27
N LEU A 62 5.42 5.98 27.26
CA LEU A 62 4.08 5.37 27.26
C LEU A 62 4.09 3.86 27.55
N ASN A 63 3.24 3.46 28.50
CA ASN A 63 2.97 2.05 28.81
C ASN A 63 1.76 1.54 28.03
N LYS A 64 1.69 0.22 27.83
CA LYS A 64 0.48 -0.46 27.34
C LYS A 64 -0.72 -0.23 28.27
N CYS A 65 -1.93 -0.24 27.72
CA CYS A 65 -3.18 -0.12 28.47
C CYS A 65 -3.83 -1.49 28.65
N PHE A 66 -4.39 -1.79 29.82
CA PHE A 66 -5.14 -3.03 30.06
C PHE A 66 -6.64 -2.76 29.94
N CYS A 67 -7.33 -3.57 29.14
CA CYS A 67 -8.78 -3.57 29.05
C CYS A 67 -9.33 -4.71 29.92
N GLU A 68 -9.96 -4.37 31.05
CA GLU A 68 -10.53 -5.34 31.99
C GLU A 68 -11.68 -6.13 31.35
N GLU A 69 -12.59 -5.44 30.65
CA GLU A 69 -13.78 -6.05 30.03
C GLU A 69 -13.46 -7.18 29.04
N ARG A 70 -12.35 -7.06 28.31
CA ARG A 70 -11.89 -8.06 27.34
C ARG A 70 -10.71 -8.89 27.82
N ASN A 71 -10.15 -8.60 29.00
CA ASN A 71 -8.95 -9.23 29.54
C ASN A 71 -7.77 -9.23 28.55
N ILE A 72 -7.47 -8.07 27.94
CA ILE A 72 -6.38 -7.93 26.95
C ILE A 72 -5.50 -6.71 27.19
N TRP A 73 -4.26 -6.80 26.71
CA TRP A 73 -3.32 -5.68 26.67
C TRP A 73 -3.34 -4.97 25.31
N LEU A 74 -3.60 -3.67 25.34
CA LEU A 74 -3.55 -2.76 24.21
C LEU A 74 -2.16 -2.18 24.07
N ASN A 75 -1.45 -2.60 23.03
CA ASN A 75 -0.02 -2.30 22.86
C ASN A 75 0.24 -1.25 21.78
N TYR A 76 -0.79 -0.78 21.07
CA TYR A 76 -0.67 0.19 19.99
C TYR A 76 -1.31 1.52 20.36
N ILE A 77 -0.77 2.61 19.84
CA ILE A 77 -1.14 3.97 20.21
C ILE A 77 -1.31 4.83 18.94
N ASP A 78 -2.34 5.67 18.95
CA ASP A 78 -2.63 6.68 17.92
C ASP A 78 -1.89 7.99 18.19
N LEU A 79 -0.56 7.93 18.09
CA LEU A 79 0.31 9.10 18.11
C LEU A 79 1.40 8.94 17.05
N PRO A 80 1.82 10.03 16.39
CA PRO A 80 2.96 9.99 15.48
C PRO A 80 4.25 9.68 16.24
N SER A 81 5.31 9.31 15.51
CA SER A 81 6.65 9.24 16.06
C SER A 81 7.06 10.62 16.62
N PRO A 82 7.69 10.67 17.80
CA PRO A 82 8.21 11.92 18.35
C PRO A 82 9.43 12.45 17.57
N ASP A 83 10.08 11.61 16.75
CA ASP A 83 11.19 12.04 15.90
C ASP A 83 10.63 12.59 14.58
N SER A 84 10.82 13.89 14.35
CA SER A 84 10.35 14.58 13.14
C SER A 84 11.02 14.09 11.85
N ARG A 85 12.11 13.32 11.95
CA ARG A 85 12.78 12.71 10.79
C ARG A 85 12.07 11.44 10.31
N ASP A 86 11.33 10.79 11.20
CA ASP A 86 10.63 9.55 10.90
C ASP A 86 9.46 9.77 9.95
N TYR A 87 9.25 8.79 9.08
CA TYR A 87 8.05 8.73 8.25
C TYR A 87 6.90 8.13 9.05
N ASN A 88 5.84 8.91 9.20
CA ASN A 88 4.61 8.44 9.81
C ASN A 88 3.67 7.83 8.78
N ARG A 89 2.85 6.86 9.20
CA ARG A 89 1.87 6.21 8.32
C ARG A 89 0.50 6.28 8.97
N LEU A 90 -0.47 6.85 8.26
CA LEU A 90 -1.88 6.71 8.62
C LEU A 90 -2.37 5.35 8.14
N LEU A 91 -3.24 4.76 8.94
CA LEU A 91 -3.81 3.43 8.72
C LEU A 91 -5.33 3.48 8.91
N ALA A 92 -6.05 2.73 8.08
CA ALA A 92 -7.47 2.44 8.30
C ALA A 92 -7.60 1.09 9.00
N LEU A 93 -8.35 1.05 10.08
CA LEU A 93 -8.58 -0.15 10.87
C LEU A 93 -9.96 -0.72 10.58
N LYS A 94 -10.10 -2.00 10.90
CA LYS A 94 -11.40 -2.66 10.91
C LYS A 94 -12.32 -2.03 11.98
N ASN A 95 -13.60 -1.88 11.66
CA ASN A 95 -14.58 -1.14 12.47
C ASN A 95 -14.77 -1.71 13.89
N ASP A 96 -14.59 -3.01 14.06
CA ASP A 96 -14.75 -3.72 15.33
C ASP A 96 -13.48 -3.71 16.22
N THR A 97 -12.42 -3.02 15.79
CA THR A 97 -11.19 -2.89 16.56
C THR A 97 -11.45 -2.17 17.88
N LEU A 98 -11.07 -2.79 19.01
CA LEU A 98 -11.14 -2.16 20.31
C LEU A 98 -10.22 -0.95 20.40
N ARG A 99 -10.79 0.16 20.88
CA ARG A 99 -10.07 1.41 21.17
C ARG A 99 -10.46 1.87 22.57
N ILE A 100 -9.47 2.28 23.37
CA ILE A 100 -9.69 2.89 24.68
C ILE A 100 -8.95 4.21 24.72
N GLU A 101 -9.65 5.26 25.10
CA GLU A 101 -9.02 6.54 25.40
C GLU A 101 -8.66 6.60 26.89
N LYS A 102 -7.40 6.91 27.18
CA LYS A 102 -6.91 7.11 28.55
C LYS A 102 -5.89 8.24 28.53
N GLU A 103 -6.08 9.23 29.40
CA GLU A 103 -5.16 10.37 29.56
C GLU A 103 -4.89 11.10 28.23
N GLY A 104 -5.91 11.22 27.37
CA GLY A 104 -5.82 11.87 26.05
C GLY A 104 -5.10 11.06 24.97
N VAL A 105 -4.79 9.79 25.25
CA VAL A 105 -4.14 8.86 24.32
C VAL A 105 -5.10 7.74 23.96
N THR A 106 -5.22 7.45 22.66
CA THR A 106 -6.01 6.30 22.17
C THR A 106 -5.12 5.05 22.07
N TYR A 107 -5.50 4.02 22.81
CA TYR A 107 -4.89 2.70 22.83
C TYR A 107 -5.69 1.70 22.01
N MET A 108 -4.99 0.81 21.31
CA MET A 108 -5.56 -0.15 20.37
C MET A 108 -4.98 -1.56 20.57
N GLU A 109 -5.83 -2.56 20.30
CA GLU A 109 -5.43 -3.95 20.20
C GLU A 109 -4.72 -4.26 18.86
N PRO A 110 -3.99 -5.37 18.73
CA PRO A 110 -3.56 -5.92 17.44
C PRO A 110 -4.76 -6.08 16.48
N ALA A 111 -4.72 -5.42 15.33
CA ALA A 111 -5.89 -5.30 14.46
C ALA A 111 -5.58 -5.49 12.97
N TYR A 112 -6.58 -6.00 12.25
CA TYR A 112 -6.65 -5.87 10.80
C TYR A 112 -6.65 -4.39 10.42
N ARG A 113 -5.72 -4.03 9.56
CA ARG A 113 -5.53 -2.66 9.10
C ARG A 113 -4.92 -2.60 7.71
N TYR A 114 -5.35 -1.62 6.95
CA TYR A 114 -4.76 -1.28 5.67
C TYR A 114 -3.84 -0.07 5.83
N GLY A 115 -2.68 -0.16 5.19
CA GLY A 115 -1.82 0.99 4.91
C GLY A 115 -1.70 1.20 3.42
N GLY A 116 -1.31 2.41 3.04
CA GLY A 116 -0.84 2.64 1.67
C GLY A 116 0.38 1.79 1.37
N GLU A 117 0.63 1.57 0.08
CA GLU A 117 1.81 0.92 -0.46
C GLU A 117 2.14 1.55 -1.81
N CYS A 118 3.43 1.82 -2.03
CA CYS A 118 3.96 2.16 -3.34
C CYS A 118 4.08 0.89 -4.22
N ASP A 119 3.27 0.79 -5.28
CA ASP A 119 3.24 -0.37 -6.17
C ASP A 119 4.64 -0.58 -6.79
N PHE A 120 5.05 0.33 -7.68
CA PHE A 120 6.36 0.30 -8.32
C PHE A 120 7.32 1.30 -7.68
N ASN A 121 8.35 0.79 -7.01
CA ASN A 121 9.27 1.62 -6.23
C ASN A 121 10.49 2.08 -7.06
N PHE A 122 10.50 3.36 -7.44
CA PHE A 122 11.59 4.03 -8.14
C PHE A 122 12.25 5.11 -7.27
N ASN A 123 12.43 4.83 -5.98
CA ASN A 123 13.12 5.74 -5.06
C ASN A 123 14.56 6.04 -5.51
N GLU A 124 15.20 7.02 -4.86
CA GLU A 124 16.55 7.47 -5.25
C GLU A 124 17.58 6.34 -5.32
N LYS A 125 17.53 5.38 -4.39
CA LYS A 125 18.46 4.24 -4.36
C LYS A 125 18.25 3.35 -5.60
N LYS A 126 17.01 2.95 -5.86
CA LYS A 126 16.66 2.05 -6.97
C LYS A 126 16.85 2.71 -8.33
N TYR A 127 16.53 4.00 -8.41
CA TYR A 127 16.81 4.79 -9.60
C TYR A 127 18.30 4.77 -9.97
N LYS A 128 19.21 4.93 -8.99
CA LYS A 128 20.65 4.83 -9.25
C LYS A 128 21.06 3.44 -9.73
N GLN A 129 20.56 2.38 -9.09
CA GLN A 129 20.86 0.99 -9.47
C GLN A 129 20.34 0.67 -10.89
N PHE A 130 19.12 1.06 -11.22
CA PHE A 130 18.58 0.90 -12.58
C PHE A 130 19.37 1.71 -13.61
N ARG A 131 19.79 2.93 -13.27
CA ARG A 131 20.63 3.76 -14.14
C ARG A 131 21.98 3.10 -14.43
N GLU A 132 22.60 2.48 -13.43
CA GLU A 132 23.85 1.73 -13.59
C GLU A 132 23.68 0.53 -14.53
N LEU A 133 22.60 -0.24 -14.37
CA LEU A 133 22.27 -1.36 -15.27
C LEU A 133 21.99 -0.91 -16.71
N ILE A 134 21.32 0.24 -16.87
CA ILE A 134 21.01 0.82 -18.18
C ILE A 134 22.28 1.32 -18.90
N GLY A 135 23.23 1.90 -18.16
CA GLY A 135 24.42 2.51 -18.74
C GLY A 135 24.07 3.74 -19.59
N GLY A 136 24.49 3.73 -20.86
CA GLY A 136 24.40 4.88 -21.78
C GLY A 136 23.16 4.94 -22.67
N ASP A 137 22.21 3.99 -22.55
CA ASP A 137 21.04 3.95 -23.44
C ASP A 137 20.08 5.12 -23.18
N ALA A 138 20.03 6.07 -24.11
CA ALA A 138 19.26 7.31 -23.95
C ALA A 138 17.75 7.08 -23.84
N TYR A 139 17.23 6.07 -24.55
CA TYR A 139 15.80 5.74 -24.54
C TYR A 139 15.39 5.18 -23.17
N ALA A 140 16.14 4.20 -22.65
CA ALA A 140 15.90 3.61 -21.35
C ALA A 140 16.07 4.64 -20.21
N LEU A 141 17.04 5.55 -20.31
CA LEU A 141 17.22 6.63 -19.33
C LEU A 141 16.05 7.63 -19.32
N ASP A 142 15.50 7.98 -20.47
CA ASP A 142 14.29 8.83 -20.54
C ASP A 142 13.10 8.15 -19.86
N ARG A 143 12.93 6.85 -20.11
CA ARG A 143 11.88 6.06 -19.47
C ARG A 143 12.05 5.95 -17.97
N LEU A 144 13.26 5.71 -17.49
CA LEU A 144 13.55 5.65 -16.06
C LEU A 144 13.20 6.97 -15.36
N LYS A 145 13.44 8.12 -16.02
CA LYS A 145 13.02 9.44 -15.51
C LYS A 145 11.49 9.55 -15.41
N LYS A 146 10.73 9.00 -16.36
CA LYS A 146 9.26 8.98 -16.31
C LYS A 146 8.77 8.10 -15.15
N CYS A 147 9.32 6.90 -15.00
CA CYS A 147 8.96 6.00 -13.90
C CYS A 147 9.26 6.63 -12.53
N ARG A 148 10.40 7.31 -12.38
CA ARG A 148 10.75 8.05 -11.16
C ARG A 148 9.75 9.17 -10.84
N LYS A 149 9.26 9.88 -11.86
CA LYS A 149 8.24 10.92 -11.66
C LYS A 149 6.92 10.35 -11.12
N ASN A 150 6.58 9.12 -11.50
CA ASN A 150 5.37 8.43 -11.02
C ASN A 150 5.51 7.78 -9.64
N HIS A 151 6.73 7.65 -9.10
CA HIS A 151 7.03 6.90 -7.87
C HIS A 151 6.11 7.25 -6.69
N HIS A 152 5.92 8.54 -6.39
CA HIS A 152 5.06 9.01 -5.30
C HIS A 152 3.76 9.65 -5.79
N THR A 153 3.25 9.21 -6.94
CA THR A 153 1.98 9.71 -7.46
C THR A 153 0.82 8.82 -7.03
N LEU A 154 -0.37 9.40 -6.91
CA LEU A 154 -1.58 8.68 -6.46
C LEU A 154 -1.86 7.41 -7.28
N ILE A 155 -1.58 7.42 -8.59
CA ILE A 155 -1.80 6.24 -9.44
C ILE A 155 -0.91 5.05 -9.06
N ASN A 156 0.28 5.32 -8.52
CA ASN A 156 1.26 4.30 -8.13
C ASN A 156 1.05 3.82 -6.68
N PHE A 157 -0.08 4.14 -6.08
CA PHE A 157 -0.40 3.81 -4.71
C PHE A 157 -1.60 2.88 -4.61
N SER A 158 -1.49 1.83 -3.81
CA SER A 158 -2.58 0.92 -3.49
C SER A 158 -2.64 0.68 -1.99
N LEU A 159 -3.69 -0.01 -1.51
CA LEU A 159 -3.73 -0.46 -0.12
C LEU A 159 -3.15 -1.86 0.02
N MET A 160 -2.47 -2.11 1.13
CA MET A 160 -1.94 -3.42 1.50
C MET A 160 -2.25 -3.74 2.97
N GLN A 161 -2.68 -4.98 3.23
CA GLN A 161 -2.93 -5.47 4.58
C GLN A 161 -1.61 -5.47 5.37
N ALA A 162 -1.54 -4.71 6.46
CA ALA A 162 -0.30 -4.55 7.23
C ALA A 162 -0.10 -5.64 8.31
N LEU A 163 -1.19 -6.24 8.78
CA LEU A 163 -1.14 -7.41 9.67
C LEU A 163 -0.63 -8.63 8.88
N GLY A 164 0.51 -9.20 9.30
CA GLY A 164 1.16 -10.31 8.59
C GLY A 164 2.38 -9.93 7.74
N SER A 165 2.72 -8.63 7.66
CA SER A 165 3.97 -8.13 7.04
C SER A 165 4.10 -8.44 5.52
N MET A 166 3.02 -8.27 4.75
CA MET A 166 3.07 -8.40 3.29
C MET A 166 4.08 -7.40 2.66
N GLN A 167 4.21 -6.21 3.26
CA GLN A 167 5.23 -5.22 2.88
C GLN A 167 6.65 -5.77 3.04
N GLY A 168 6.90 -6.56 4.09
CA GLY A 168 8.18 -7.23 4.29
C GLY A 168 8.44 -8.35 3.28
N VAL A 169 7.41 -9.03 2.78
CA VAL A 169 7.54 -10.02 1.69
C VAL A 169 7.94 -9.35 0.37
N LYS A 170 7.26 -8.25 0.03
CA LYS A 170 7.60 -7.42 -1.13
C LYS A 170 9.01 -6.84 -0.99
N GLY A 171 9.35 -6.32 0.19
CA GLY A 171 10.64 -5.71 0.51
C GLY A 171 11.86 -6.65 0.58
N LYS A 172 11.64 -7.98 0.49
CA LYS A 172 12.75 -8.94 0.36
C LYS A 172 13.36 -8.96 -1.04
N ASP A 173 12.62 -8.54 -2.05
CA ASP A 173 13.19 -8.30 -3.37
C ASP A 173 14.06 -7.03 -3.31
N PRO A 174 15.30 -7.03 -3.84
CA PRO A 174 16.18 -5.86 -3.78
C PRO A 174 15.60 -4.57 -4.39
N PHE A 175 14.60 -4.70 -5.26
CA PHE A 175 13.94 -3.61 -5.96
C PHE A 175 12.48 -3.38 -5.47
N ASP A 176 12.02 -4.07 -4.42
CA ASP A 176 10.62 -4.15 -3.95
C ASP A 176 9.59 -4.32 -5.08
N ARG A 177 9.92 -5.20 -6.03
CA ARG A 177 9.14 -5.44 -7.25
C ARG A 177 7.71 -5.92 -6.96
N PRO A 178 6.66 -5.18 -7.40
CA PRO A 178 5.27 -5.62 -7.22
C PRO A 178 4.94 -6.85 -8.07
N ASP A 179 5.58 -7.03 -9.23
CA ASP A 179 5.41 -8.19 -10.09
C ASP A 179 5.97 -9.47 -9.44
N VAL A 180 7.15 -9.40 -8.80
CA VAL A 180 7.69 -10.51 -7.99
C VAL A 180 6.76 -10.83 -6.81
N PHE A 181 6.16 -9.82 -6.21
CA PHE A 181 5.21 -10.00 -5.12
C PHE A 181 3.91 -10.68 -5.58
N ILE A 182 3.34 -10.23 -6.70
CA ILE A 182 2.14 -10.82 -7.33
C ILE A 182 2.42 -12.27 -7.76
N TYR A 183 3.59 -12.56 -8.33
CA TYR A 183 4.02 -13.93 -8.61
C TYR A 183 4.02 -14.80 -7.34
N LYS A 184 4.56 -14.31 -6.21
CA LYS A 184 4.52 -15.07 -4.95
C LYS A 184 3.10 -15.29 -4.41
N LEU A 185 2.20 -14.31 -4.60
CA LEU A 185 0.79 -14.45 -4.23
C LEU A 185 0.10 -15.50 -5.09
N ASP A 186 0.33 -15.50 -6.40
CA ASP A 186 -0.16 -16.52 -7.33
C ASP A 186 0.27 -17.92 -6.87
N GLN A 187 1.55 -18.11 -6.57
CA GLN A 187 2.06 -19.39 -6.06
C GLN A 187 1.41 -19.81 -4.74
N TYR A 188 0.98 -18.85 -3.90
CA TYR A 188 0.21 -19.16 -2.68
C TYR A 188 -1.23 -19.57 -2.99
N PHE A 189 -1.93 -18.84 -3.87
CA PHE A 189 -3.30 -19.18 -4.26
C PHE A 189 -3.39 -20.55 -4.94
N GLU A 190 -2.40 -20.90 -5.75
CA GLU A 190 -2.25 -22.21 -6.40
C GLU A 190 -1.72 -23.31 -5.45
N ARG A 191 -1.52 -23.00 -4.16
CA ARG A 191 -1.01 -23.92 -3.12
C ARG A 191 0.38 -24.50 -3.42
N ASN A 192 1.16 -23.79 -4.21
CA ASN A 192 2.53 -24.16 -4.58
C ASN A 192 3.58 -23.60 -3.60
N SER A 193 3.26 -22.53 -2.86
CA SER A 193 4.22 -21.91 -1.93
C SER A 193 3.59 -21.11 -0.79
N ASP A 194 4.15 -21.26 0.41
CA ASP A 194 3.79 -20.45 1.59
C ASP A 194 4.64 -19.17 1.74
N ALA A 195 5.47 -18.83 0.76
CA ALA A 195 6.46 -17.75 0.89
C ALA A 195 5.89 -16.39 1.34
N VAL A 196 4.63 -16.11 1.00
CA VAL A 196 3.92 -14.88 1.38
C VAL A 196 3.44 -14.86 2.83
N VAL A 197 3.23 -16.03 3.45
CA VAL A 197 2.75 -16.14 4.83
C VAL A 197 3.84 -16.55 5.83
N CYS A 198 4.98 -17.07 5.35
CA CYS A 198 6.10 -17.51 6.20
C CYS A 198 6.61 -16.44 7.18
N GLN A 199 6.54 -15.16 6.82
CA GLN A 199 7.05 -14.05 7.66
C GLN A 199 6.02 -13.50 8.66
N ALA A 200 4.77 -13.94 8.60
CA ALA A 200 3.72 -13.41 9.44
C ALA A 200 3.88 -13.80 10.93
N GLY A 201 4.68 -14.84 11.22
CA GLY A 201 4.91 -15.32 12.58
C GLY A 201 3.60 -15.64 13.29
N ARG A 202 3.38 -15.04 14.47
CA ARG A 202 2.12 -15.20 15.23
C ARG A 202 0.89 -14.66 14.51
N ASN A 203 1.07 -13.82 13.48
CA ASN A 203 -0.03 -13.26 12.69
C ASN A 203 -0.36 -14.10 11.44
N ARG A 204 0.23 -15.29 11.28
CA ARG A 204 0.05 -16.13 10.08
C ARG A 204 -1.41 -16.45 9.81
N GLU A 205 -2.14 -16.96 10.79
CA GLU A 205 -3.56 -17.30 10.65
C GLU A 205 -4.41 -16.10 10.20
N PHE A 206 -4.11 -14.90 10.71
CA PHE A 206 -4.81 -13.68 10.31
C PHE A 206 -4.53 -13.31 8.86
N LEU A 207 -3.28 -13.47 8.42
CA LEU A 207 -2.91 -13.22 7.03
C LEU A 207 -3.53 -14.26 6.08
N GLU A 208 -3.53 -15.53 6.45
CA GLU A 208 -4.18 -16.60 5.67
C GLU A 208 -5.68 -16.34 5.56
N LYS A 209 -6.35 -15.98 6.65
CA LYS A 209 -7.78 -15.59 6.63
C LYS A 209 -8.05 -14.41 5.71
N TYR A 210 -7.16 -13.41 5.72
CA TYR A 210 -7.24 -12.28 4.78
C TYR A 210 -7.09 -12.74 3.32
N LEU A 211 -6.06 -13.54 3.01
CA LEU A 211 -5.82 -14.01 1.64
C LEU A 211 -6.95 -14.94 1.16
N HIS A 212 -7.52 -15.78 2.02
CA HIS A 212 -8.68 -16.63 1.71
C HIS A 212 -9.99 -15.85 1.52
N SER A 213 -10.03 -14.55 1.80
CA SER A 213 -11.18 -13.70 1.43
C SER A 213 -11.20 -13.35 -0.05
N PHE A 214 -10.11 -13.62 -0.78
CA PHE A 214 -10.01 -13.51 -2.23
C PHE A 214 -10.20 -14.88 -2.87
N ARG A 215 -10.85 -14.91 -4.04
CA ARG A 215 -11.09 -16.16 -4.77
C ARG A 215 -9.79 -16.75 -5.34
N ASP A 216 -8.97 -15.89 -5.95
CA ASP A 216 -7.76 -16.23 -6.68
C ASP A 216 -6.89 -14.97 -6.84
N ILE A 217 -5.74 -15.09 -7.52
CA ILE A 217 -4.85 -13.95 -7.78
C ILE A 217 -5.53 -12.85 -8.61
N TYR A 218 -6.42 -13.22 -9.54
CA TYR A 218 -7.13 -12.25 -10.38
C TYR A 218 -8.10 -11.40 -9.56
N ASP A 219 -8.84 -12.01 -8.65
CA ASP A 219 -9.73 -11.32 -7.71
C ASP A 219 -8.94 -10.39 -6.77
N TYR A 220 -7.75 -10.82 -6.31
CA TYR A 220 -6.85 -9.95 -5.55
C TYR A 220 -6.40 -8.74 -6.38
N CYS A 221 -5.91 -8.96 -7.60
CA CYS A 221 -5.45 -7.90 -8.50
C CYS A 221 -6.57 -6.93 -8.90
N GLU A 222 -7.79 -7.42 -9.12
CA GLU A 222 -8.94 -6.57 -9.42
C GLU A 222 -9.33 -5.70 -8.21
N LYS A 223 -9.43 -6.30 -7.02
CA LYS A 223 -9.88 -5.60 -5.81
C LYS A 223 -8.84 -4.63 -5.26
N ILE A 224 -7.57 -5.01 -5.28
CA ILE A 224 -6.48 -4.24 -4.68
C ILE A 224 -5.83 -3.30 -5.72
N TYR A 225 -5.51 -3.80 -6.91
CA TYR A 225 -4.74 -3.04 -7.90
C TYR A 225 -5.59 -2.43 -9.02
N PHE A 226 -6.89 -2.72 -9.05
CA PHE A 226 -7.80 -2.34 -10.15
C PHE A 226 -7.35 -2.87 -11.51
N ILE A 227 -6.77 -4.07 -11.51
CA ILE A 227 -6.35 -4.79 -12.72
C ILE A 227 -7.27 -6.00 -12.93
N ASP A 228 -8.21 -5.90 -13.87
CA ASP A 228 -9.24 -6.91 -14.14
C ASP A 228 -8.98 -7.77 -15.40
N SER A 229 -7.98 -7.41 -16.21
CA SER A 229 -7.57 -8.21 -17.37
C SER A 229 -6.70 -9.37 -16.94
N LYS A 230 -7.23 -10.59 -17.07
CA LYS A 230 -6.52 -11.83 -16.75
C LYS A 230 -5.21 -11.95 -17.52
N GLU A 231 -5.21 -11.63 -18.80
CA GLU A 231 -4.04 -11.72 -19.67
C GLU A 231 -2.91 -10.81 -19.17
N PHE A 232 -3.25 -9.64 -18.63
CA PHE A 232 -2.27 -8.74 -18.06
C PHE A 232 -1.80 -9.19 -16.68
N VAL A 233 -2.67 -9.79 -15.86
CA VAL A 233 -2.25 -10.44 -14.60
C VAL A 233 -1.29 -11.59 -14.88
N ASP A 234 -1.57 -12.43 -15.87
CA ASP A 234 -0.68 -13.51 -16.32
C ASP A 234 0.68 -12.97 -16.75
N GLU A 235 0.70 -11.85 -17.47
CA GLU A 235 1.94 -11.17 -17.86
C GLU A 235 2.72 -10.64 -16.66
N ILE A 236 2.06 -10.04 -15.66
CA ILE A 236 2.69 -9.61 -14.41
C ILE A 236 3.33 -10.81 -13.70
N ILE A 237 2.60 -11.92 -13.56
CA ILE A 237 3.07 -13.15 -12.91
C ILE A 237 4.29 -13.70 -13.66
N ARG A 238 4.21 -13.80 -14.98
CA ARG A 238 5.30 -14.28 -15.85
C ARG A 238 6.55 -13.42 -15.72
N GLN A 239 6.41 -12.08 -15.70
CA GLN A 239 7.54 -11.18 -15.53
C GLN A 239 8.11 -11.21 -14.10
N GLY A 240 7.26 -11.40 -13.09
CA GLY A 240 7.65 -11.53 -11.69
C GLY A 240 8.54 -12.76 -11.41
N ALA A 241 8.45 -13.79 -12.24
CA ALA A 241 9.35 -14.95 -12.19
C ALA A 241 10.75 -14.68 -12.78
N LEU A 242 10.94 -13.57 -13.51
CA LEU A 242 12.19 -13.24 -14.19
C LEU A 242 13.05 -12.27 -13.35
N PRO A 243 14.38 -12.44 -13.28
CA PRO A 243 15.26 -11.53 -12.56
C PRO A 243 15.42 -10.19 -13.30
N ILE A 244 16.00 -9.19 -12.61
CA ILE A 244 16.58 -8.01 -13.25
C ILE A 244 18.09 -8.10 -13.11
N SER A 245 18.77 -8.33 -14.24
CA SER A 245 20.22 -8.55 -14.30
C SER A 245 20.92 -7.70 -15.36
N GLU A 246 20.20 -7.28 -16.40
CA GLU A 246 20.72 -6.45 -17.49
C GLU A 246 19.76 -5.32 -17.89
N TYR A 247 20.21 -4.41 -18.75
CA TYR A 247 19.43 -3.25 -19.17
C TYR A 247 18.06 -3.61 -19.78
N LYS A 248 17.97 -4.72 -20.54
CA LYS A 248 16.72 -5.19 -21.15
C LYS A 248 15.68 -5.57 -20.10
N ASP A 249 16.12 -6.14 -18.97
CA ASP A 249 15.23 -6.47 -17.87
C ASP A 249 14.66 -5.20 -17.22
N VAL A 250 15.49 -4.14 -17.12
CA VAL A 250 15.03 -2.84 -16.61
C VAL A 250 13.99 -2.22 -17.55
N ILE A 251 14.22 -2.28 -18.87
CA ILE A 251 13.23 -1.82 -19.87
C ILE A 251 11.92 -2.59 -19.71
N ARG A 252 11.99 -3.93 -19.67
CA ARG A 252 10.83 -4.79 -19.45
C ARG A 252 10.05 -4.40 -18.19
N TYR A 253 10.74 -4.16 -17.08
CA TYR A 253 10.11 -3.74 -15.82
C TYR A 253 9.46 -2.35 -15.92
N MET A 254 10.09 -1.40 -16.62
CA MET A 254 9.51 -0.08 -16.87
C MET A 254 8.31 -0.13 -17.82
N ASP A 255 8.29 -1.07 -18.78
CA ASP A 255 7.12 -1.35 -19.64
C ASP A 255 5.95 -1.87 -18.82
N LEU A 256 6.21 -2.80 -17.92
CA LEU A 256 5.19 -3.34 -17.03
C LEU A 256 4.60 -2.25 -16.12
N ALA A 257 5.46 -1.38 -15.55
CA ALA A 257 5.02 -0.26 -14.71
C ALA A 257 4.12 0.72 -15.46
N ASP A 258 4.51 1.10 -16.68
CA ASP A 258 3.74 2.04 -17.52
C ASP A 258 2.35 1.49 -17.88
N GLU A 259 2.30 0.24 -18.34
CA GLU A 259 1.04 -0.42 -18.68
C GLU A 259 0.14 -0.64 -17.46
N PHE A 260 0.74 -0.98 -16.31
CA PHE A 260 0.02 -1.11 -15.04
C PHE A 260 -0.66 0.20 -14.65
N TRP A 261 0.08 1.31 -14.65
CA TRP A 261 -0.49 2.62 -14.31
C TRP A 261 -1.56 3.06 -15.29
N ARG A 262 -1.37 2.82 -16.59
CA ARG A 262 -2.36 3.17 -17.63
C ARG A 262 -3.68 2.43 -17.41
N ARG A 263 -3.62 1.13 -17.15
CA ARG A 263 -4.82 0.30 -16.89
C ARG A 263 -5.52 0.71 -15.60
N LYS A 264 -4.76 0.87 -14.52
CA LYS A 264 -5.28 1.33 -13.23
C LYS A 264 -5.92 2.72 -13.35
N GLN A 265 -5.35 3.62 -14.17
CA GLN A 265 -5.86 4.97 -14.34
C GLN A 265 -7.23 4.98 -14.98
N ILE A 266 -7.47 4.15 -16.00
CA ILE A 266 -8.78 4.01 -16.65
C ILE A 266 -9.86 3.63 -15.61
N LYS A 267 -9.57 2.63 -14.76
CA LYS A 267 -10.50 2.18 -13.72
C LYS A 267 -10.74 3.23 -12.64
N ILE A 268 -9.68 3.91 -12.21
CA ILE A 268 -9.79 4.99 -11.23
C ILE A 268 -10.61 6.15 -11.78
N GLU A 269 -10.38 6.57 -13.03
CA GLU A 269 -11.15 7.62 -13.69
C GLU A 269 -12.66 7.30 -13.75
N GLU A 270 -13.01 6.03 -13.99
CA GLU A 270 -14.40 5.56 -13.93
C GLU A 270 -15.01 5.68 -12.53
N VAL A 271 -14.24 5.39 -11.48
CA VAL A 271 -14.71 5.53 -10.09
C VAL A 271 -14.95 7.00 -9.76
N TYR A 272 -13.98 7.88 -10.06
CA TYR A 272 -14.11 9.32 -9.82
C TYR A 272 -15.31 9.91 -10.58
N ARG A 273 -15.50 9.55 -11.86
CA ARG A 273 -16.64 9.99 -12.67
C ARG A 273 -17.98 9.62 -12.05
N ARG A 274 -18.14 8.36 -11.61
CA ARG A 274 -19.38 7.88 -10.98
C ARG A 274 -19.67 8.62 -9.67
N ARG A 275 -18.66 8.88 -8.85
CA ARG A 275 -18.80 9.61 -7.59
C ARG A 275 -19.22 11.06 -7.81
N SER A 276 -18.64 11.74 -8.80
CA SER A 276 -19.02 13.12 -9.16
C SER A 276 -20.45 13.23 -9.69
N GLN A 277 -20.93 12.22 -10.44
CA GLN A 277 -22.32 12.18 -10.92
C GLN A 277 -23.31 11.85 -9.80
N GLY A 278 -22.95 10.95 -8.89
CA GLY A 278 -23.78 10.60 -7.73
C GLY A 278 -23.97 11.74 -6.72
N SER A 279 -23.01 12.66 -6.60
CA SER A 279 -23.16 13.86 -5.77
C SER A 279 -24.09 14.90 -6.38
N LEU A 280 -24.17 14.99 -7.73
CA LEU A 280 -25.04 15.95 -8.44
C LEU A 280 -26.52 15.56 -8.42
N LEU A 281 -26.85 14.29 -8.19
CA LEU A 281 -28.23 13.80 -8.09
C LEU A 281 -28.80 13.89 -6.66
N ARG A 282 -28.00 14.32 -5.68
CA ARG A 282 -28.39 14.47 -4.26
C ARG A 282 -28.48 15.93 -3.78
N THR A 283 -28.29 16.87 -4.70
CA THR A 283 -28.45 18.33 -4.53
C THR A 283 -29.65 18.79 -5.34
#